data_AF-A0A7C9BMF2-F1
#
_entry.id   AF-A0A7C9BMF2-F1
#
_cell.length_a   1.000
_cell.length_b   1.000
_cell.length_c   1.000
_cell.angle_alpha   90.00
_cell.angle_beta   90.00
_cell.angle_gamma   90.00
#
_symmetry.space_group_name_H-M   'P 1'
#
loop_
_entity.id
_entity.type
_entity.pdbx_description
1 polymer ?
#
loop_
_entity_poly.entity_id
_entity_poly.type
_entity_poly.pdbx_seq_one_letter_code
_entity_poly.pdbx_strand_id
1 'polypeptide(L)'
;MNQPVNFVDNDKVELFNQLNANNVRYLAFGSFSINAYEQARTDSTIKLWVDPTQDNIKQLNAALYALGRNPITLEFDPEVKKPLKTESGIATRDSIGVDFYSAVNGFQVIDFTKVHDRKATIKAHEFASSATNRALLIDHMSFPDLYHNTGYTNGKAKEYNLDVLFKAVKAFDLPSQNIAEPSTYLSMEPKNKPEPVVKFSKSQQFTPNYQRRDFAKIRNELDMELVLKHYGYAMSAKSKPNDKWRIYKSGIDGDSQRLAVMNNADSGFKGFVDLNNNAFKGDVFAFIKYREGDYKNAFRVVDQILGNPDYKEKAAQLKPIIPTSSKQYLNDEKLRQSDLIEEYNLTFLPENQPNYLTEKRSISPETLFAPEFKNQVLASKKEGHTNVAFPLTSKKGNILSMDMRNEDFKNFPPGCKGEAIWKSNEHAKLKTDKEILLDDEKILLNQGTKGTVSKSNGRLTFHSTHPDKGNLAVGIEKADIEITTNRIMISESPIDSISYHQLSPPVSGEYRQYISAAGNPSFQQIEQIGHIVQANPQAQFVIGMDGNMAGNRFAINMLALKHPRAGQSLRDTPARGI
;
A
#
# COMPACT_ATOMS: atom_id res chain seq x y z
N MET A 1 14.95 -8.45 -19.46
CA MET A 1 15.48 -8.60 -18.09
C MET A 1 15.33 -7.28 -17.39
N ASN A 2 14.81 -7.25 -16.18
CA ASN A 2 14.77 -6.02 -15.39
C ASN A 2 16.21 -5.62 -15.06
N GLN A 3 16.62 -4.41 -15.44
CA GLN A 3 17.91 -3.86 -15.05
C GLN A 3 17.70 -2.94 -13.84
N PRO A 4 18.58 -2.97 -12.83
CA PRO A 4 18.51 -2.04 -11.73
C PRO A 4 18.69 -0.61 -12.23
N VAL A 5 17.90 0.31 -11.70
CA VAL A 5 17.88 1.70 -12.16
C VAL A 5 17.51 2.67 -11.05
N ASN A 6 18.23 3.79 -10.98
CA ASN A 6 17.96 4.87 -10.03
C ASN A 6 17.24 6.02 -10.71
N PHE A 7 16.56 6.84 -9.90
CA PHE A 7 16.00 8.11 -10.34
C PHE A 7 16.56 9.24 -9.47
N VAL A 8 17.01 10.32 -10.11
CA VAL A 8 17.70 11.44 -9.47
C VAL A 8 17.18 12.78 -10.01
N ASP A 9 17.29 13.85 -9.22
CA ASP A 9 17.00 15.22 -9.67
C ASP A 9 18.20 15.84 -10.39
N ASN A 10 18.00 16.99 -11.05
CA ASN A 10 19.03 17.66 -11.85
C ASN A 10 20.28 18.02 -11.01
N ASP A 11 20.09 18.53 -9.79
CA ASP A 11 21.19 18.90 -8.88
C ASP A 11 22.10 17.69 -8.53
N LYS A 12 21.51 16.48 -8.47
CA LYS A 12 22.24 15.22 -8.29
C LYS A 12 22.90 14.75 -9.59
N VAL A 13 22.27 14.98 -10.75
CA VAL A 13 22.89 14.68 -12.06
C VAL A 13 24.18 15.48 -12.23
N GLU A 14 24.14 16.79 -11.95
CA GLU A 14 25.34 17.63 -11.98
C GLU A 14 26.39 17.18 -10.98
N LEU A 15 25.98 16.83 -9.76
CA LEU A 15 26.90 16.30 -8.74
C LEU A 15 27.64 15.05 -9.23
N PHE A 16 26.92 14.01 -9.65
CA PHE A 16 27.55 12.77 -10.09
C PHE A 16 28.40 12.96 -11.35
N ASN A 17 28.00 13.83 -12.28
CA ASN A 17 28.83 14.19 -13.43
C ASN A 17 30.17 14.81 -12.98
N GLN A 18 30.16 15.70 -11.98
CA GLN A 18 31.40 16.28 -11.47
C GLN A 18 32.24 15.27 -10.69
N LEU A 19 31.63 14.38 -9.90
CA LEU A 19 32.36 13.30 -9.24
C LEU A 19 33.08 12.40 -10.27
N ASN A 20 32.37 12.01 -11.33
CA ASN A 20 32.91 11.18 -12.40
C ASN A 20 34.00 11.92 -13.21
N ALA A 21 33.78 13.19 -13.55
CA ALA A 21 34.75 13.99 -14.30
C ALA A 21 36.07 14.22 -13.53
N ASN A 22 36.00 14.26 -12.20
CA ASN A 22 37.16 14.40 -11.33
C ASN A 22 37.75 13.06 -10.89
N ASN A 23 37.28 11.94 -11.44
CA ASN A 23 37.72 10.58 -11.11
C ASN A 23 37.60 10.23 -9.62
N VAL A 24 36.60 10.79 -8.93
CA VAL A 24 36.37 10.50 -7.51
C VAL A 24 35.99 9.03 -7.35
N ARG A 25 36.75 8.30 -6.53
CA ARG A 25 36.46 6.92 -6.15
C ARG A 25 35.40 6.91 -5.06
N TYR A 26 34.20 6.46 -5.42
CA TYR A 26 33.08 6.32 -4.49
C TYR A 26 32.24 5.08 -4.79
N LEU A 27 31.42 4.67 -3.82
CA LEU A 27 30.38 3.65 -3.98
C LEU A 27 29.10 4.11 -3.29
N ALA A 28 28.00 4.13 -4.03
CA ALA A 28 26.68 4.31 -3.44
C ALA A 28 26.29 3.08 -2.60
N PHE A 29 25.69 3.33 -1.44
CA PHE A 29 25.17 2.27 -0.56
C PHE A 29 23.89 2.71 0.19
N GLY A 30 23.29 1.78 0.93
CA GLY A 30 22.09 2.04 1.73
C GLY A 30 20.81 2.14 0.90
N SER A 31 19.80 2.88 1.40
CA SER A 31 18.46 2.92 0.80
C SER A 31 18.48 3.34 -0.68
N PHE A 32 19.25 4.36 -1.05
CA PHE A 32 19.37 4.80 -2.44
C PHE A 32 19.82 3.66 -3.38
N SER A 33 20.77 2.83 -2.94
CA SER A 33 21.23 1.67 -3.72
C SER A 33 20.24 0.52 -3.72
N ILE A 34 19.46 0.35 -2.66
CA ILE A 34 18.38 -0.66 -2.59
C ILE A 34 17.22 -0.26 -3.51
N ASN A 35 16.90 1.03 -3.63
CA ASN A 35 15.84 1.54 -4.50
C ASN A 35 16.07 1.19 -5.99
N ALA A 36 17.33 0.94 -6.39
CA ALA A 36 17.67 0.45 -7.72
C ALA A 36 16.98 -0.89 -8.06
N TYR A 37 16.71 -1.70 -7.03
CA TYR A 37 16.13 -3.04 -7.13
C TYR A 37 14.66 -3.10 -6.68
N GLU A 38 14.15 -2.06 -6.01
CA GLU A 38 12.75 -1.95 -5.60
C GLU A 38 12.29 -0.49 -5.71
N GLN A 39 11.61 -0.17 -6.81
CA GLN A 39 11.18 1.20 -7.15
C GLN A 39 10.00 1.72 -6.30
N ALA A 40 9.56 0.98 -5.28
CA ALA A 40 8.47 1.37 -4.38
C ALA A 40 8.89 2.35 -3.26
N ARG A 41 10.15 2.79 -3.24
CA ARG A 41 10.76 3.56 -2.15
C ARG A 41 11.09 4.99 -2.55
N THR A 42 10.79 5.93 -1.66
CA THR A 42 11.02 7.38 -1.84
C THR A 42 12.07 7.95 -0.87
N ASP A 43 13.01 7.12 -0.39
CA ASP A 43 14.15 7.63 0.40
C ASP A 43 15.10 8.40 -0.52
N SER A 44 15.19 9.72 -0.30
CA SER A 44 15.99 10.66 -1.08
C SER A 44 17.44 10.77 -0.59
N THR A 45 17.80 10.07 0.49
CA THR A 45 19.13 10.16 1.11
C THR A 45 20.15 9.34 0.33
N ILE A 46 20.99 10.02 -0.45
CA ILE A 46 22.15 9.41 -1.11
C ILE A 46 23.29 9.30 -0.11
N LYS A 47 23.83 8.09 0.03
CA LYS A 47 25.00 7.80 0.85
C LYS A 47 26.10 7.24 -0.02
N LEU A 48 27.27 7.86 0.02
CA LEU A 48 28.43 7.47 -0.77
C LEU A 48 29.57 7.11 0.18
N TRP A 49 30.10 5.89 0.04
CA TRP A 49 31.37 5.51 0.64
C TRP A 49 32.47 6.03 -0.27
N VAL A 50 33.34 6.91 0.22
CA VAL A 50 34.45 7.48 -0.54
C VAL A 50 35.77 6.89 -0.07
N ASP A 51 36.71 6.70 -1.00
CA ASP A 51 38.08 6.33 -0.66
C ASP A 51 38.65 7.42 0.27
N PRO A 52 39.08 7.07 1.50
CA PRO A 52 39.53 8.08 2.46
C PRO A 52 40.96 8.56 2.23
N THR A 53 41.65 8.11 1.17
CA THR A 53 42.95 8.66 0.78
C THR A 53 42.86 10.17 0.54
N GLN A 54 43.88 10.91 0.99
CA GLN A 54 43.90 12.37 0.85
C GLN A 54 43.75 12.82 -0.61
N ASP A 55 44.31 12.06 -1.56
CA ASP A 55 44.21 12.39 -2.98
C ASP A 55 42.76 12.26 -3.50
N ASN A 56 42.02 11.24 -3.08
CA ASN A 56 40.61 11.11 -3.43
C ASN A 56 39.74 12.19 -2.77
N ILE A 57 40.04 12.57 -1.53
CA ILE A 57 39.32 13.68 -0.87
C ILE A 57 39.62 15.03 -1.55
N LYS A 58 40.85 15.24 -2.05
CA LYS A 58 41.17 16.42 -2.88
C LYS A 58 40.40 16.41 -4.20
N GLN A 59 40.29 15.26 -4.88
CA GLN A 59 39.48 15.11 -6.09
C GLN A 59 38.00 15.37 -5.80
N LEU A 60 37.47 14.88 -4.67
CA LEU A 60 36.12 15.15 -4.21
C LEU A 60 35.91 16.64 -3.94
N ASN A 61 36.85 17.31 -3.27
CA ASN A 61 36.79 18.75 -3.03
C ASN A 61 36.88 19.56 -4.33
N ALA A 62 37.65 19.13 -5.32
CA ALA A 62 37.67 19.75 -6.65
C ALA A 62 36.30 19.64 -7.35
N ALA A 63 35.67 18.46 -7.28
CA ALA A 63 34.32 18.25 -7.82
C ALA A 63 33.27 19.12 -7.11
N LEU A 64 33.34 19.23 -5.78
CA LEU A 64 32.44 20.09 -4.99
C LEU A 64 32.66 21.58 -5.29
N TYR A 65 33.92 22.00 -5.43
CA TYR A 65 34.26 23.38 -5.79
C TYR A 65 33.71 23.78 -7.16
N ALA A 66 33.78 22.89 -8.15
CA ALA A 66 33.19 23.11 -9.48
C ALA A 66 31.67 23.33 -9.46
N LEU A 67 30.99 22.86 -8.41
CA LEU A 67 29.56 23.04 -8.17
C LEU A 67 29.24 24.23 -7.24
N GLY A 68 30.25 25.01 -6.83
CA GLY A 68 30.09 26.07 -5.84
C GLY A 68 29.74 25.56 -4.44
N ARG A 69 30.11 24.31 -4.09
CA ARG A 69 29.83 23.69 -2.80
C ARG A 69 31.04 23.73 -1.89
N ASN A 70 30.80 23.81 -0.58
CA ASN A 70 31.87 23.86 0.43
C ASN A 70 32.68 22.55 0.42
N PRO A 71 34.02 22.63 0.52
CA PRO A 71 34.88 21.46 0.60
C PRO A 71 34.66 20.69 1.90
N ILE A 72 34.95 19.39 1.85
CA ILE A 72 35.00 18.46 2.97
C ILE A 72 36.34 18.62 3.70
N THR A 73 36.28 18.56 5.03
CA THR A 73 37.50 18.59 5.86
C THR A 73 38.45 17.45 5.48
N LEU A 74 39.74 17.74 5.41
CA LEU A 74 40.78 16.71 5.29
C LEU A 74 41.06 16.03 6.63
N GLU A 75 40.60 16.61 7.74
CA GLU A 75 40.75 16.08 9.10
C GLU A 75 39.52 15.30 9.51
N PHE A 76 39.58 13.98 9.34
CA PHE A 76 38.58 13.04 9.83
C PHE A 76 39.24 11.71 10.18
N ASP A 77 38.61 10.95 11.07
CA ASP A 77 39.01 9.56 11.34
C ASP A 77 38.41 8.66 10.25
N PRO A 78 39.24 8.00 9.42
CA PRO A 78 38.75 7.21 8.31
C PRO A 78 37.89 6.02 8.77
N GLU A 79 38.08 5.51 9.99
CA GLU A 79 37.35 4.36 10.54
C GLU A 79 35.97 4.72 11.12
N VAL A 80 35.67 6.02 11.25
CA VAL A 80 34.40 6.47 11.83
C VAL A 80 33.26 6.33 10.81
N LYS A 81 32.26 5.52 11.18
CA LYS A 81 31.04 5.24 10.39
C LYS A 81 30.00 6.35 10.51
N LYS A 82 30.40 7.59 10.26
CA LYS A 82 29.53 8.78 10.28
C LYS A 82 29.75 9.60 9.01
N PRO A 83 28.78 10.43 8.61
CA PRO A 83 28.98 11.34 7.51
C PRO A 83 30.17 12.27 7.77
N LEU A 84 31.01 12.44 6.76
CA LEU A 84 32.03 13.48 6.69
C LEU A 84 31.36 14.85 6.79
N LYS A 85 32.17 15.83 7.21
CA LYS A 85 31.75 17.21 7.40
C LYS A 85 32.50 18.11 6.43
N THR A 86 31.88 19.22 6.08
CA THR A 86 32.56 20.34 5.43
C THR A 86 33.60 20.95 6.35
N GLU A 87 34.51 21.75 5.79
CA GLU A 87 35.47 22.54 6.58
C GLU A 87 34.78 23.46 7.61
N SER A 88 33.55 23.89 7.33
CA SER A 88 32.70 24.64 8.27
C SER A 88 32.07 23.79 9.38
N GLY A 89 32.41 22.50 9.47
CA GLY A 89 31.89 21.57 10.47
C GLY A 89 30.45 21.09 10.23
N ILE A 90 29.84 21.46 9.09
CA ILE A 90 28.47 21.09 8.71
C ILE A 90 28.49 19.70 8.07
N ALA A 91 27.53 18.84 8.41
CA ALA A 91 27.40 17.53 7.78
C ALA A 91 27.22 17.66 6.26
N THR A 92 27.86 16.76 5.51
CA THR A 92 27.83 16.78 4.04
C THR A 92 26.40 16.71 3.48
N ARG A 93 25.50 15.91 4.06
CA ARG A 93 24.08 15.92 3.64
C ARG A 93 23.41 17.27 3.79
N ASP A 94 23.67 17.98 4.90
CA ASP A 94 23.00 19.24 5.20
C ASP A 94 23.53 20.39 4.30
N SER A 95 24.71 20.23 3.67
CA SER A 95 25.36 21.25 2.84
C SER A 95 25.41 20.91 1.33
N ILE A 96 25.44 19.62 0.99
CA ILE A 96 25.67 19.08 -0.36
C ILE A 96 24.47 18.21 -0.79
N GLY A 97 23.55 17.86 0.11
CA GLY A 97 22.42 16.97 -0.21
C GLY A 97 22.79 15.48 -0.31
N VAL A 98 24.05 15.13 -0.03
CA VAL A 98 24.59 13.75 -0.06
C VAL A 98 25.45 13.52 1.18
N ASP A 99 25.27 12.38 1.85
CA ASP A 99 26.17 11.97 2.93
C ASP A 99 27.39 11.25 2.34
N PHE A 100 28.58 11.82 2.51
CA PHE A 100 29.84 11.11 2.23
C PHE A 100 30.33 10.40 3.49
N TYR A 101 30.80 9.18 3.36
CA TYR A 101 31.32 8.36 4.46
C TYR A 101 32.73 7.89 4.11
N SER A 102 33.65 7.88 5.08
CA SER A 102 34.96 7.23 4.95
C SER A 102 34.94 5.75 5.35
N ALA A 103 33.98 5.36 6.19
CA ALA A 103 33.75 3.98 6.61
C ALA A 103 32.26 3.61 6.65
N VAL A 104 31.97 2.34 6.42
CA VAL A 104 30.62 1.78 6.33
C VAL A 104 30.44 0.51 7.17
N ASN A 105 29.21 0.06 7.35
CA ASN A 105 28.93 -1.17 8.07
C ASN A 105 29.40 -2.41 7.26
N GLY A 106 29.87 -3.44 7.95
CA GLY A 106 30.34 -4.69 7.33
C GLY A 106 31.76 -4.66 6.75
N PHE A 107 32.38 -3.48 6.61
CA PHE A 107 33.71 -3.34 5.99
C PHE A 107 34.67 -2.51 6.86
N GLN A 108 35.97 -2.75 6.69
CA GLN A 108 37.06 -1.89 7.16
C GLN A 108 37.47 -0.92 6.05
N VAL A 109 38.17 0.17 6.40
CA VAL A 109 38.66 1.14 5.39
C VAL A 109 39.56 0.47 4.35
N ILE A 110 40.43 -0.45 4.77
CA ILE A 110 41.34 -1.17 3.88
C ILE A 110 40.61 -2.03 2.83
N ASP A 111 39.34 -2.36 3.06
CA ASP A 111 38.52 -3.12 2.12
C ASP A 111 38.03 -2.27 0.95
N PHE A 112 38.09 -0.93 1.03
CA PHE A 112 37.50 -0.03 0.03
C PHE A 112 37.92 -0.41 -1.39
N THR A 113 39.23 -0.57 -1.64
CA THR A 113 39.73 -0.89 -3.00
C THR A 113 39.16 -2.21 -3.50
N LYS A 114 39.15 -3.26 -2.66
CA LYS A 114 38.63 -4.57 -3.05
C LYS A 114 37.13 -4.55 -3.33
N VAL A 115 36.35 -3.77 -2.59
CA VAL A 115 34.90 -3.64 -2.79
C VAL A 115 34.61 -2.76 -4.02
N HIS A 116 35.40 -1.70 -4.22
CA HIS A 116 35.30 -0.82 -5.37
C HIS A 116 35.63 -1.54 -6.69
N ASP A 117 36.59 -2.45 -6.70
CA ASP A 117 36.93 -3.23 -7.91
C ASP A 117 35.80 -4.18 -8.35
N ARG A 118 34.88 -4.52 -7.43
CA ARG A 118 33.70 -5.37 -7.71
C ARG A 118 32.41 -4.56 -7.89
N LYS A 119 32.50 -3.23 -7.98
CA LYS A 119 31.33 -2.34 -8.05
C LYS A 119 30.34 -2.70 -9.16
N ALA A 120 29.08 -2.37 -8.93
CA ALA A 120 28.04 -2.44 -9.94
C ALA A 120 27.78 -1.02 -10.45
N THR A 121 27.90 -0.80 -11.77
CA THR A 121 27.56 0.49 -12.37
C THR A 121 26.08 0.49 -12.78
N ILE A 122 25.31 1.37 -12.16
CA ILE A 122 23.85 1.44 -12.29
C ILE A 122 23.46 2.67 -13.09
N LYS A 123 22.49 2.52 -14.01
CA LYS A 123 21.93 3.64 -14.76
C LYS A 123 21.02 4.47 -13.87
N ALA A 124 21.06 5.79 -14.02
CA ALA A 124 20.16 6.71 -13.37
C ALA A 124 19.42 7.61 -14.38
N HIS A 125 18.12 7.82 -14.15
CA HIS A 125 17.26 8.69 -14.93
C HIS A 125 16.92 9.98 -14.18
N GLU A 126 16.83 11.09 -14.91
CA GLU A 126 16.44 12.39 -14.37
C GLU A 126 14.91 12.50 -14.22
N PHE A 127 14.42 13.10 -13.13
CA PHE A 127 13.00 13.28 -12.83
C PHE A 127 12.28 14.44 -13.57
N ALA A 128 12.92 15.15 -14.52
CA ALA A 128 12.38 16.39 -15.10
C ALA A 128 11.60 16.21 -16.42
N SER A 129 10.58 17.06 -16.66
CA SER A 129 9.82 17.14 -17.92
C SER A 129 10.63 17.65 -19.12
N SER A 130 11.82 18.20 -18.86
CA SER A 130 12.82 18.65 -19.84
C SER A 130 14.01 17.69 -19.95
N ALA A 131 13.88 16.44 -19.46
CA ALA A 131 14.98 15.48 -19.40
C ALA A 131 15.71 15.39 -20.74
N THR A 132 16.94 15.90 -20.77
CA THR A 132 17.87 15.53 -21.83
C THR A 132 18.15 14.04 -21.63
N ASN A 133 18.07 13.22 -22.67
CA ASN A 133 18.19 11.76 -22.60
C ASN A 133 19.62 11.29 -22.26
N ARG A 134 20.28 11.94 -21.29
CA ARG A 134 21.63 11.70 -20.82
C ARG A 134 21.56 10.64 -19.72
N ALA A 135 21.89 9.40 -20.08
CA ALA A 135 22.06 8.34 -19.11
C ALA A 135 23.24 8.67 -18.18
N LEU A 136 22.96 8.88 -16.89
CA LEU A 136 23.97 8.98 -15.85
C LEU A 136 24.34 7.58 -15.37
N LEU A 137 25.63 7.33 -15.18
CA LEU A 137 26.14 6.09 -14.58
C LEU A 137 26.63 6.37 -13.16
N ILE A 138 26.15 5.58 -12.20
CA ILE A 138 26.50 5.71 -10.79
C ILE A 138 27.11 4.40 -10.32
N ASP A 139 28.28 4.47 -9.71
CA ASP A 139 28.94 3.31 -9.11
C ASP A 139 28.32 2.97 -7.75
N HIS A 140 27.80 1.75 -7.63
CA HIS A 140 27.20 1.19 -6.43
C HIS A 140 28.09 0.09 -5.85
N MET A 141 27.94 -0.19 -4.55
CA MET A 141 28.34 -1.50 -4.03
C MET A 141 27.72 -2.61 -4.89
N SER A 142 28.51 -3.67 -5.13
CA SER A 142 27.98 -4.88 -5.75
C SER A 142 26.77 -5.40 -4.96
N PHE A 143 25.88 -6.15 -5.60
CA PHE A 143 24.70 -6.66 -4.90
C PHE A 143 25.04 -7.51 -3.65
N PRO A 144 26.00 -8.46 -3.70
CA PRO A 144 26.44 -9.17 -2.50
C PRO A 144 27.02 -8.25 -1.41
N ASP A 145 27.83 -7.25 -1.80
CA ASP A 145 28.44 -6.32 -0.84
C ASP A 145 27.39 -5.38 -0.22
N LEU A 146 26.37 -4.96 -0.98
CA LEU A 146 25.23 -4.18 -0.49
C LEU A 146 24.36 -4.98 0.49
N TYR A 147 24.12 -6.27 0.19
CA TYR A 147 23.41 -7.17 1.09
C TYR A 147 24.17 -7.36 2.40
N HIS A 148 25.48 -7.58 2.33
CA HIS A 148 26.36 -7.69 3.49
C HIS A 148 26.37 -6.39 4.32
N ASN A 149 26.57 -5.23 3.69
CA ASN A 149 26.52 -3.92 4.34
C ASN A 149 25.21 -3.71 5.11
N THR A 150 24.09 -4.09 4.49
CA THR A 150 22.75 -4.03 5.09
C THR A 150 22.64 -5.00 6.27
N GLY A 151 23.19 -6.21 6.15
CA GLY A 151 23.22 -7.20 7.23
C GLY A 151 23.95 -6.73 8.50
N TYR A 152 24.91 -5.81 8.38
CA TYR A 152 25.66 -5.26 9.50
C TYR A 152 25.15 -3.91 10.03
N THR A 153 24.11 -3.33 9.41
CA THR A 153 23.51 -2.09 9.92
C THR A 153 22.73 -2.32 11.21
N ASN A 154 22.67 -1.29 12.06
CA ASN A 154 21.78 -1.24 13.23
C ASN A 154 20.50 -0.42 12.94
N GLY A 155 20.24 -0.11 11.67
CA GLY A 155 19.07 0.65 11.25
C GLY A 155 17.75 -0.11 11.49
N LYS A 156 16.69 0.63 11.84
CA LYS A 156 15.34 0.07 12.09
C LYS A 156 14.74 -0.65 10.88
N ALA A 157 15.18 -0.30 9.67
CA ALA A 157 14.73 -0.91 8.42
C ALA A 157 15.55 -2.14 7.99
N LYS A 158 16.47 -2.65 8.83
CA LYS A 158 17.38 -3.76 8.50
C LYS A 158 16.64 -4.98 7.94
N GLU A 159 15.66 -5.49 8.68
CA GLU A 159 14.86 -6.67 8.30
C GLU A 159 14.16 -6.47 6.97
N TYR A 160 13.43 -5.37 6.83
CA TYR A 160 12.76 -5.02 5.58
C TYR A 160 13.75 -4.88 4.41
N ASN A 161 14.91 -4.26 4.61
CA ASN A 161 15.93 -4.09 3.57
C ASN A 161 16.55 -5.43 3.14
N LEU A 162 16.80 -6.34 4.08
CA LEU A 162 17.29 -7.68 3.76
C LEU A 162 16.25 -8.48 2.98
N ASP A 163 14.98 -8.42 3.37
CA ASP A 163 13.89 -9.10 2.65
C ASP A 163 13.74 -8.59 1.21
N VAL A 164 13.85 -7.28 1.01
CA VAL A 164 13.77 -6.66 -0.31
C VAL A 164 14.90 -7.13 -1.21
N LEU A 165 16.14 -7.04 -0.73
CA LEU A 165 17.29 -7.51 -1.49
C LEU A 165 17.21 -9.03 -1.70
N PHE A 166 16.80 -9.81 -0.71
CA PHE A 166 16.68 -11.26 -0.86
C PHE A 166 15.66 -11.65 -1.95
N LYS A 167 14.52 -10.95 -2.03
CA LYS A 167 13.54 -11.12 -3.12
C LYS A 167 14.09 -10.66 -4.48
N ALA A 168 14.93 -9.62 -4.50
CA ALA A 168 15.52 -9.10 -5.73
C ALA A 168 16.44 -10.12 -6.43
N VAL A 169 17.02 -11.08 -5.70
CA VAL A 169 17.81 -12.18 -6.28
C VAL A 169 17.05 -12.87 -7.41
N LYS A 170 15.79 -13.23 -7.15
CA LYS A 170 14.94 -13.90 -8.12
C LYS A 170 14.42 -12.95 -9.20
N ALA A 171 14.13 -11.71 -8.85
CA ALA A 171 13.55 -10.72 -9.77
C ALA A 171 14.53 -10.22 -10.83
N PHE A 172 15.83 -10.23 -10.53
CA PHE A 172 16.92 -9.73 -11.38
C PHE A 172 17.84 -10.85 -11.89
N ASP A 173 17.48 -12.12 -11.67
CA ASP A 173 18.26 -13.31 -12.06
C ASP A 173 19.72 -13.25 -11.54
N LEU A 174 19.88 -12.81 -10.29
CA LEU A 174 21.19 -12.67 -9.66
C LEU A 174 21.63 -14.04 -9.07
N PRO A 175 22.94 -14.33 -9.02
CA PRO A 175 23.43 -15.60 -8.47
C PRO A 175 23.04 -15.75 -6.98
N SER A 176 22.13 -16.69 -6.69
CA SER A 176 21.64 -16.94 -5.33
C SER A 176 22.65 -17.64 -4.43
N GLN A 177 23.66 -18.29 -5.00
CA GLN A 177 24.61 -19.19 -4.31
C GLN A 177 25.51 -18.47 -3.28
N ASN A 178 25.54 -17.13 -3.28
CA ASN A 178 26.47 -16.33 -2.47
C ASN A 178 25.79 -15.44 -1.41
N ILE A 179 24.48 -15.61 -1.16
CA ILE A 179 23.72 -14.71 -0.29
C ILE A 179 23.04 -15.49 0.83
N ALA A 180 23.39 -15.16 2.07
CA ALA A 180 22.81 -15.78 3.25
C ALA A 180 21.33 -15.41 3.42
N GLU A 181 20.55 -16.31 4.00
CA GLU A 181 19.16 -16.04 4.39
C GLU A 181 19.07 -14.80 5.31
N PRO A 182 18.02 -13.96 5.20
CA PRO A 182 17.86 -12.77 6.05
C PRO A 182 17.94 -13.09 7.54
N SER A 183 17.39 -14.25 7.94
CA SER A 183 17.40 -14.75 9.31
C SER A 183 18.82 -14.89 9.89
N THR A 184 19.83 -15.17 9.06
CA THR A 184 21.24 -15.24 9.47
C THR A 184 21.71 -13.91 10.04
N TYR A 185 21.32 -12.77 9.46
CA TYR A 185 21.70 -11.44 9.96
C TYR A 185 20.79 -10.93 11.09
N LEU A 186 19.55 -11.42 11.16
CA LEU A 186 18.57 -11.00 12.16
C LEU A 186 18.73 -11.75 13.50
N SER A 187 19.26 -12.98 13.45
CA SER A 187 19.58 -13.80 14.62
C SER A 187 20.94 -13.50 15.25
N MET A 188 21.73 -12.60 14.65
CA MET A 188 23.01 -12.17 15.23
C MET A 188 22.77 -11.36 16.50
N GLU A 189 23.09 -11.94 17.65
CA GLU A 189 23.25 -11.22 18.92
C GLU A 189 24.24 -10.05 18.72
N PRO A 190 24.01 -8.85 19.29
CA PRO A 190 24.92 -7.71 19.17
C PRO A 190 26.38 -8.04 19.58
N LYS A 191 26.56 -9.08 20.40
CA LYS A 191 27.84 -9.59 20.94
C LYS A 191 28.49 -10.73 20.14
N ASN A 192 27.80 -11.33 19.15
CA ASN A 192 28.38 -12.38 18.29
C ASN A 192 28.91 -11.82 16.95
N LYS A 193 29.05 -10.50 16.86
CA LYS A 193 29.97 -9.89 15.87
C LYS A 193 31.39 -10.23 16.34
N PRO A 194 32.29 -10.75 15.47
CA PRO A 194 33.66 -11.06 15.87
C PRO A 194 34.31 -9.85 16.57
N GLU A 195 34.94 -10.10 17.73
CA GLU A 195 35.30 -9.04 18.68
C GLU A 195 36.53 -8.19 18.26
N PRO A 196 36.62 -6.96 18.80
CA PRO A 196 37.40 -5.83 18.30
C PRO A 196 38.69 -5.54 19.09
N VAL A 197 39.58 -4.71 18.55
CA VAL A 197 40.72 -4.12 19.29
C VAL A 197 40.30 -2.80 19.97
N VAL A 198 40.24 -2.86 21.31
CA VAL A 198 40.36 -1.81 22.34
C VAL A 198 39.21 -0.80 22.55
N LYS A 199 38.81 -0.72 23.83
CA LYS A 199 37.82 0.21 24.43
C LYS A 199 38.49 1.50 24.93
N PHE A 200 37.79 2.64 24.83
CA PHE A 200 38.02 3.78 25.73
C PHE A 200 36.71 4.44 26.19
N SER A 201 36.84 5.16 27.30
CA SER A 201 35.82 5.55 28.28
C SER A 201 34.94 6.74 27.86
N LYS A 202 33.75 6.81 28.47
CA LYS A 202 32.76 7.88 28.31
C LYS A 202 33.28 9.19 28.92
N SER A 203 33.34 10.26 28.14
CA SER A 203 33.31 11.64 28.63
C SER A 203 31.92 12.25 28.44
N GLN A 204 31.55 13.12 29.37
CA GLN A 204 30.24 13.75 29.52
C GLN A 204 29.83 14.50 28.24
N GLN A 205 28.72 14.10 27.64
CA GLN A 205 28.11 14.83 26.54
C GLN A 205 27.43 16.10 27.05
N PHE A 206 27.86 17.23 26.49
CA PHE A 206 27.13 18.49 26.47
C PHE A 206 25.80 18.28 25.72
N THR A 207 24.68 18.51 26.40
CA THR A 207 23.34 18.56 25.78
C THR A 207 22.99 20.03 25.53
N PRO A 208 22.93 20.50 24.27
CA PRO A 208 22.40 21.81 23.98
C PRO A 208 20.90 21.83 24.25
N ASN A 209 20.46 22.84 24.99
CA ASN A 209 19.07 23.06 25.36
C ASN A 209 18.30 23.57 24.13
N TYR A 210 17.66 22.69 23.36
CA TYR A 210 16.71 23.10 22.34
C TYR A 210 15.47 23.65 23.05
N GLN A 211 15.17 24.94 22.85
CA GLN A 211 13.88 25.51 23.22
C GLN A 211 12.78 24.58 22.68
N ARG A 212 11.88 24.11 23.56
CA ARG A 212 10.78 23.21 23.18
C ARG A 212 9.95 23.88 22.08
N ARG A 213 10.03 23.36 20.84
CA ARG A 213 9.13 23.77 19.77
C ARG A 213 7.71 23.36 20.11
N ASP A 214 6.78 24.29 19.96
CA ASP A 214 5.36 24.05 20.20
C ASP A 214 4.72 23.41 18.95
N PHE A 215 4.52 22.10 19.03
CA PHE A 215 3.86 21.35 17.96
C PHE A 215 2.43 21.79 17.71
N ALA A 216 1.71 22.31 18.71
CA ALA A 216 0.35 22.80 18.52
C ALA A 216 0.36 24.10 17.71
N LYS A 217 1.30 25.01 18.00
CA LYS A 217 1.49 26.23 17.21
C LYS A 217 1.81 25.92 15.75
N ILE A 218 2.76 25.02 15.49
CA ILE A 218 3.15 24.68 14.12
C ILE A 218 2.00 24.00 13.35
N ARG A 219 1.17 23.17 14.00
CA ARG A 219 -0.03 22.59 13.37
C ARG A 219 -1.05 23.65 12.95
N ASN A 220 -1.16 24.77 13.68
CA ASN A 220 -2.01 25.91 13.31
C ASN A 220 -1.45 26.70 12.15
N GLU A 221 -0.14 26.83 12.07
CA GLU A 221 0.51 27.66 11.05
C GLU A 221 0.67 26.91 9.71
N LEU A 222 0.85 25.59 9.73
CA LEU A 222 1.01 24.77 8.53
C LEU A 222 -0.31 24.27 7.95
N ASP A 223 -0.53 24.56 6.67
CA ASP A 223 -1.65 24.03 5.90
C ASP A 223 -1.24 22.79 5.11
N MET A 224 -1.95 21.67 5.33
CA MET A 224 -1.70 20.40 4.65
C MET A 224 -1.71 20.54 3.12
N GLU A 225 -2.59 21.35 2.53
CA GLU A 225 -2.68 21.49 1.07
C GLU A 225 -1.44 22.19 0.49
N LEU A 226 -0.86 23.14 1.23
CA LEU A 226 0.40 23.79 0.81
C LEU A 226 1.60 22.87 0.98
N VAL A 227 1.62 22.08 2.06
CA VAL A 227 2.65 21.06 2.24
C VAL A 227 2.60 20.05 1.11
N LEU A 228 1.42 19.55 0.73
CA LEU A 228 1.27 18.65 -0.40
C LEU A 228 1.78 19.27 -1.71
N LYS A 229 1.43 20.53 -2.00
CA LYS A 229 1.97 21.24 -3.17
C LYS A 229 3.49 21.37 -3.15
N HIS A 230 4.09 21.60 -1.97
CA HIS A 230 5.55 21.64 -1.83
C HIS A 230 6.21 20.31 -2.26
N TYR A 231 5.55 19.19 -1.99
CA TYR A 231 5.99 17.86 -2.42
C TYR A 231 5.49 17.44 -3.82
N GLY A 232 5.03 18.39 -4.64
CA GLY A 232 4.63 18.14 -6.03
C GLY A 232 3.21 17.60 -6.22
N TYR A 233 2.41 17.49 -5.16
CA TYR A 233 1.04 17.00 -5.29
C TYR A 233 0.11 18.04 -5.91
N ALA A 234 -0.71 17.58 -6.84
CA ALA A 234 -1.77 18.36 -7.46
C ALA A 234 -3.15 17.89 -7.01
N MET A 235 -4.07 18.83 -6.81
CA MET A 235 -5.46 18.51 -6.52
C MET A 235 -6.12 17.86 -7.74
N SER A 236 -6.85 16.78 -7.51
CA SER A 236 -7.61 16.07 -8.54
C SER A 236 -8.70 16.98 -9.13
N ALA A 237 -8.89 16.93 -10.44
CA ALA A 237 -9.96 17.66 -11.13
C ALA A 237 -11.37 17.27 -10.66
N LYS A 238 -11.53 16.09 -10.05
CA LYS A 238 -12.79 15.62 -9.48
C LYS A 238 -13.13 16.26 -8.12
N SER A 239 -12.13 16.81 -7.41
CA SER A 239 -12.34 17.46 -6.13
C SER A 239 -12.85 18.88 -6.28
N LYS A 240 -13.90 19.21 -5.52
CA LYS A 240 -14.58 20.51 -5.55
C LYS A 240 -14.29 21.31 -4.28
N PRO A 241 -14.44 22.65 -4.33
CA PRO A 241 -14.21 23.50 -3.17
C PRO A 241 -15.06 23.14 -1.94
N ASN A 242 -16.31 22.72 -2.16
CA ASN A 242 -17.30 22.43 -1.10
C ASN A 242 -17.32 20.96 -0.68
N ASP A 243 -16.32 20.17 -1.06
CA ASP A 243 -16.27 18.77 -0.64
C ASP A 243 -15.82 18.67 0.83
N LYS A 244 -16.26 17.59 1.49
CA LYS A 244 -15.81 17.22 2.85
C LYS A 244 -14.36 16.74 2.88
N TRP A 245 -13.83 16.37 1.72
CA TRP A 245 -12.43 16.04 1.50
C TRP A 245 -11.97 16.57 0.15
N ARG A 246 -10.65 16.60 -0.08
CA ARG A 246 -10.09 16.84 -1.41
C ARG A 246 -9.04 15.78 -1.71
N ILE A 247 -8.98 15.31 -2.95
CA ILE A 247 -8.06 14.28 -3.38
C ILE A 247 -6.86 14.95 -4.03
N TYR A 248 -5.66 14.55 -3.60
CA TYR A 248 -4.39 14.99 -4.15
C TYR A 248 -3.65 13.80 -4.77
N LYS A 249 -3.06 14.01 -5.94
CA LYS A 249 -2.24 13.04 -6.68
C LYS A 249 -0.80 13.54 -6.72
N SER A 250 0.19 12.64 -6.72
CA SER A 250 1.61 13.00 -6.68
C SER A 250 2.13 13.72 -7.92
N GLY A 251 1.38 13.72 -9.03
CA GLY A 251 1.79 14.34 -10.29
C GLY A 251 2.89 13.58 -11.04
N ILE A 252 3.33 12.44 -10.51
CA ILE A 252 4.31 11.55 -11.13
C ILE A 252 3.57 10.56 -12.04
N ASP A 253 3.95 10.50 -13.31
CA ASP A 253 3.35 9.57 -14.27
C ASP A 253 3.57 8.12 -13.82
N GLY A 254 2.48 7.34 -13.79
CA GLY A 254 2.48 5.96 -13.33
C GLY A 254 2.40 5.78 -11.82
N ASP A 255 2.54 6.85 -11.01
CA ASP A 255 2.27 6.75 -9.58
C ASP A 255 0.75 6.72 -9.34
N SER A 256 0.34 5.78 -8.50
CA SER A 256 -1.06 5.58 -8.16
C SER A 256 -1.45 6.23 -6.85
N GLN A 257 -0.51 6.83 -6.10
CA GLN A 257 -0.81 7.40 -4.79
C GLN A 257 -1.87 8.51 -4.83
N ARG A 258 -2.86 8.39 -3.95
CA ARG A 258 -3.99 9.33 -3.85
C ARG A 258 -4.27 9.64 -2.40
N LEU A 259 -4.10 10.90 -2.01
CA LEU A 259 -4.28 11.35 -0.64
C LEU A 259 -5.61 12.11 -0.51
N ALA A 260 -6.49 11.63 0.36
CA ALA A 260 -7.67 12.39 0.77
C ALA A 260 -7.31 13.32 1.93
N VAL A 261 -7.47 14.63 1.73
CA VAL A 261 -7.26 15.66 2.73
C VAL A 261 -8.59 16.08 3.33
N MET A 262 -8.67 16.12 4.65
CA MET A 262 -9.89 16.45 5.39
C MET A 262 -9.60 17.47 6.47
N ASN A 263 -10.58 18.32 6.77
CA ASN A 263 -10.50 19.22 7.92
C ASN A 263 -11.20 18.62 9.14
N ASN A 264 -10.54 18.60 10.29
CA ASN A 264 -11.11 18.11 11.54
C ASN A 264 -11.95 19.23 12.20
N ALA A 265 -13.23 18.97 12.46
CA ALA A 265 -14.11 19.95 13.10
C ALA A 265 -13.71 20.32 14.54
N ASP A 266 -13.08 19.40 15.28
CA ASP A 266 -12.76 19.60 16.70
C ASP A 266 -11.42 20.34 16.89
N SER A 267 -10.45 20.07 16.02
CA SER A 267 -9.10 20.66 16.12
C SER A 267 -8.83 21.78 15.11
N GLY A 268 -9.64 21.91 14.07
CA GLY A 268 -9.45 22.88 12.98
C GLY A 268 -8.28 22.56 12.04
N PHE A 269 -7.54 21.47 12.30
CA PHE A 269 -6.40 21.07 11.48
C PHE A 269 -6.81 20.16 10.34
N LYS A 270 -6.09 20.29 9.23
CA LYS A 270 -6.18 19.34 8.11
C LYS A 270 -5.30 18.12 8.37
N GLY A 271 -5.82 16.95 8.02
CA GLY A 271 -5.05 15.72 7.94
C GLY A 271 -5.26 15.03 6.62
N PHE A 272 -4.57 13.91 6.45
CA PHE A 272 -4.59 13.12 5.23
C PHE A 272 -4.71 11.63 5.53
N VAL A 273 -5.20 10.89 4.53
CA VAL A 273 -5.09 9.44 4.43
C VAL A 273 -4.83 9.05 2.98
N ASP A 274 -3.91 8.11 2.78
CA ASP A 274 -3.69 7.48 1.49
C ASP A 274 -4.78 6.45 1.22
N LEU A 275 -5.52 6.66 0.13
CA LEU A 275 -6.64 5.83 -0.30
C LEU A 275 -6.20 4.46 -0.82
N ASN A 276 -4.92 4.30 -1.17
CA ASN A 276 -4.37 3.03 -1.64
C ASN A 276 -3.53 2.32 -0.56
N ASN A 277 -3.19 3.03 0.52
CA ASN A 277 -2.47 2.52 1.67
C ASN A 277 -2.97 3.16 2.97
N ASN A 278 -4.03 2.61 3.55
CA ASN A 278 -4.68 3.19 4.72
C ASN A 278 -3.80 3.26 5.99
N ALA A 279 -2.65 2.56 6.01
CA ALA A 279 -1.66 2.69 7.07
C ALA A 279 -0.94 4.04 7.01
N PHE A 280 -0.89 4.68 5.84
CA PHE A 280 -0.30 5.98 5.64
C PHE A 280 -1.36 7.09 5.80
N LYS A 281 -1.47 7.58 7.03
CA LYS A 281 -2.40 8.66 7.41
C LYS A 281 -1.86 9.47 8.58
N GLY A 282 -2.40 10.66 8.77
CA GLY A 282 -2.08 11.50 9.92
C GLY A 282 -2.31 12.98 9.67
N ASP A 283 -1.62 13.80 10.43
CA ASP A 283 -1.58 15.25 10.25
C ASP A 283 -0.39 15.65 9.35
N VAL A 284 -0.25 16.96 9.15
CA VAL A 284 0.86 17.54 8.37
C VAL A 284 2.24 17.11 8.87
N PHE A 285 2.42 16.90 10.18
CA PHE A 285 3.69 16.44 10.74
C PHE A 285 3.95 14.97 10.45
N ALA A 286 2.93 14.12 10.56
CA ALA A 286 3.04 12.73 10.20
C ALA A 286 3.44 12.58 8.72
N PHE A 287 2.89 13.42 7.85
CA PHE A 287 3.27 13.47 6.44
C PHE A 287 4.74 13.86 6.25
N ILE A 288 5.14 15.04 6.73
CA ILE A 288 6.51 15.55 6.56
C ILE A 288 7.51 14.59 7.19
N LYS A 289 7.26 14.10 8.41
CA LYS A 289 8.14 13.13 9.06
C LYS A 289 8.27 11.83 8.25
N TYR A 290 7.19 11.35 7.65
CA TYR A 290 7.25 10.17 6.79
C TYR A 290 8.12 10.43 5.55
N ARG A 291 8.02 11.61 4.94
CA ARG A 291 8.86 12.02 3.79
C ARG A 291 10.33 12.25 4.15
N GLU A 292 10.57 12.87 5.30
CA GLU A 292 11.90 13.31 5.72
C GLU A 292 12.63 12.32 6.64
N GLY A 293 11.95 11.24 7.04
CA GLY A 293 12.45 10.14 7.87
C GLY A 293 12.56 10.45 9.37
N ASP A 294 12.96 11.66 9.75
CA ASP A 294 13.16 12.07 11.15
C ASP A 294 12.65 13.50 11.45
N TYR A 295 12.53 13.83 12.74
CA TYR A 295 12.03 15.13 13.17
C TYR A 295 13.01 16.28 12.87
N LYS A 296 14.33 16.04 12.83
CA LYS A 296 15.31 17.09 12.54
C LYS A 296 15.10 17.60 11.11
N ASN A 297 14.98 16.69 10.15
CA ASN A 297 14.76 17.01 8.74
C ASN A 297 13.33 17.55 8.53
N ALA A 298 12.34 16.98 9.22
CA ALA A 298 10.98 17.49 9.16
C ALA A 298 10.90 18.96 9.62
N PHE A 299 11.55 19.33 10.72
CA PHE A 299 11.55 20.73 11.18
C PHE A 299 12.27 21.67 10.21
N ARG A 300 13.32 21.21 9.52
CA ARG A 300 13.99 21.99 8.47
C ARG A 300 13.03 22.31 7.33
N VAL A 301 12.24 21.34 6.87
CA VAL A 301 11.25 21.55 5.81
C VAL A 301 10.09 22.42 6.29
N VAL A 302 9.63 22.22 7.52
CA VAL A 302 8.63 23.11 8.15
C VAL A 302 9.09 24.57 8.12
N ASP A 303 10.33 24.82 8.54
CA ASP A 303 10.90 26.17 8.56
C ASP A 303 11.05 26.74 7.15
N GLN A 304 11.42 25.91 6.17
CA GLN A 304 11.50 26.30 4.77
C GLN A 304 10.12 26.70 4.19
N ILE A 305 9.07 25.94 4.50
CA ILE A 305 7.71 26.22 4.04
C ILE A 305 7.16 27.49 4.67
N LEU A 306 7.27 27.61 6.01
CA LEU A 306 6.79 28.79 6.75
C LEU A 306 7.63 30.04 6.51
N GLY A 307 8.92 29.87 6.17
CA GLY A 307 9.83 30.94 5.81
C GLY A 307 9.64 31.48 4.39
N ASN A 308 8.80 30.85 3.57
CA ASN A 308 8.45 31.38 2.25
C ASN A 308 7.66 32.69 2.42
N PRO A 309 8.12 33.83 1.86
CA PRO A 309 7.46 35.13 2.03
C PRO A 309 5.98 35.14 1.60
N ASP A 310 5.64 34.35 0.58
CA ASP A 310 4.29 34.28 0.03
C ASP A 310 3.40 33.29 0.78
N TYR A 311 3.92 32.57 1.79
CA TYR A 311 3.20 31.47 2.44
C TYR A 311 1.85 31.92 2.98
N LYS A 312 1.82 33.06 3.69
CA LYS A 312 0.59 33.59 4.29
C LYS A 312 -0.44 33.97 3.22
N GLU A 313 0.01 34.54 2.11
CA GLU A 313 -0.85 34.89 0.99
C GLU A 313 -1.43 33.63 0.33
N LYS A 314 -0.57 32.65 0.03
CA LYS A 314 -0.97 31.36 -0.55
C LYS A 314 -1.94 30.60 0.37
N ALA A 315 -1.73 30.66 1.68
CA ALA A 315 -2.62 30.05 2.67
C ALA A 315 -3.99 30.75 2.71
N ALA A 316 -4.02 32.08 2.66
CA ALA A 316 -5.27 32.86 2.64
C ALA A 316 -6.10 32.63 1.36
N GLN A 317 -5.45 32.32 0.24
CA GLN A 317 -6.11 32.02 -1.03
C GLN A 317 -6.73 30.61 -1.08
N LEU A 318 -6.41 29.71 -0.13
CA LEU A 318 -7.01 28.38 -0.10
C LEU A 318 -8.48 28.46 0.27
N LYS A 319 -9.33 27.86 -0.58
CA LYS A 319 -10.76 27.73 -0.27
C LYS A 319 -10.92 26.80 0.94
N PRO A 320 -11.78 27.12 1.92
CA PRO A 320 -12.00 26.26 3.07
C PRO A 320 -12.58 24.90 2.66
N ILE A 321 -12.17 23.83 3.36
CA ILE A 321 -12.78 22.49 3.27
C ILE A 321 -13.88 22.40 4.33
N ILE A 322 -15.02 21.79 3.99
CA ILE A 322 -16.10 21.58 4.96
C ILE A 322 -15.58 20.73 6.14
N PRO A 323 -15.61 21.24 7.38
CA PRO A 323 -15.16 20.48 8.54
C PRO A 323 -15.92 19.18 8.70
N THR A 324 -15.20 18.12 9.04
CA THR A 324 -15.76 16.79 9.21
C THR A 324 -15.73 16.40 10.69
N SER A 325 -16.82 15.79 11.18
CA SER A 325 -16.90 15.30 12.55
C SER A 325 -15.83 14.24 12.85
N SER A 326 -15.38 14.14 14.10
CA SER A 326 -14.39 13.12 14.51
C SER A 326 -14.76 11.68 14.17
N LYS A 327 -16.06 11.34 14.05
CA LYS A 327 -16.50 9.99 13.62
C LYS A 327 -16.27 9.71 12.13
N GLN A 328 -16.17 10.76 11.31
CA GLN A 328 -15.99 10.68 9.86
C GLN A 328 -14.56 11.04 9.43
N TYR A 329 -13.81 11.76 10.28
CA TYR A 329 -12.44 12.19 10.03
C TYR A 329 -11.50 10.99 9.85
N LEU A 330 -10.81 10.95 8.69
CA LEU A 330 -9.86 9.90 8.31
C LEU A 330 -10.41 8.46 8.41
N ASN A 331 -11.72 8.29 8.18
CA ASN A 331 -12.36 6.97 8.06
C ASN A 331 -12.07 6.35 6.69
N ASP A 332 -10.89 5.77 6.59
CA ASP A 332 -10.24 5.22 5.41
C ASP A 332 -11.13 4.31 4.55
N GLU A 333 -11.91 3.39 5.13
CA GLU A 333 -12.78 2.49 4.35
C GLU A 333 -13.91 3.23 3.64
N LYS A 334 -14.57 4.19 4.31
CA LYS A 334 -15.65 4.97 3.70
C LYS A 334 -15.12 5.94 2.66
N LEU A 335 -13.93 6.52 2.91
CA LEU A 335 -13.33 7.39 1.90
C LEU A 335 -12.96 6.59 0.66
N ARG A 336 -12.36 5.42 0.88
CA ARG A 336 -12.00 4.49 -0.19
C ARG A 336 -13.20 4.07 -1.01
N GLN A 337 -14.30 3.67 -0.38
CA GLN A 337 -15.50 3.29 -1.11
C GLN A 337 -16.02 4.42 -2.00
N SER A 338 -16.18 5.63 -1.46
CA SER A 338 -16.67 6.76 -2.25
C SER A 338 -15.71 7.12 -3.39
N ASP A 339 -14.40 7.06 -3.13
CA ASP A 339 -13.38 7.25 -4.16
C ASP A 339 -13.51 6.22 -5.28
N LEU A 340 -13.72 4.94 -4.95
CA LEU A 340 -13.93 3.90 -5.95
C LEU A 340 -15.20 4.12 -6.76
N ILE A 341 -16.30 4.50 -6.10
CA ILE A 341 -17.58 4.81 -6.77
C ILE A 341 -17.39 5.93 -7.78
N GLU A 342 -16.73 7.02 -7.39
CA GLU A 342 -16.52 8.20 -8.25
C GLU A 342 -15.43 7.98 -9.31
N GLU A 343 -14.37 7.25 -8.97
CA GLU A 343 -13.25 7.01 -9.87
C GLU A 343 -13.63 6.09 -11.02
N TYR A 344 -14.41 5.05 -10.72
CA TYR A 344 -14.81 4.01 -11.65
C TYR A 344 -16.27 4.13 -12.11
N ASN A 345 -16.96 5.21 -11.72
CA ASN A 345 -18.38 5.45 -12.02
C ASN A 345 -19.22 4.19 -11.77
N LEU A 346 -19.14 3.67 -10.55
CA LEU A 346 -19.78 2.41 -10.21
C LEU A 346 -21.29 2.59 -10.15
N THR A 347 -22.00 1.76 -10.89
CA THR A 347 -23.47 1.70 -10.89
C THR A 347 -23.94 0.28 -10.72
N PHE A 348 -25.22 0.10 -10.40
CA PHE A 348 -25.83 -1.22 -10.49
C PHE A 348 -25.76 -1.73 -11.93
N LEU A 349 -25.61 -3.04 -12.08
CA LEU A 349 -25.65 -3.68 -13.38
C LEU A 349 -27.10 -3.63 -13.91
N PRO A 350 -27.34 -3.12 -15.13
CA PRO A 350 -28.69 -3.06 -15.70
C PRO A 350 -29.23 -4.45 -16.01
N GLU A 351 -30.48 -4.74 -15.61
CA GLU A 351 -31.11 -6.06 -15.79
C GLU A 351 -31.47 -6.35 -17.26
N ASN A 352 -31.83 -5.32 -18.01
CA ASN A 352 -32.35 -5.44 -19.37
C ASN A 352 -31.28 -5.20 -20.46
N GLN A 353 -30.00 -5.26 -20.11
CA GLN A 353 -28.91 -5.04 -21.07
C GLN A 353 -27.94 -6.21 -21.08
N PRO A 354 -27.60 -6.75 -22.27
CA PRO A 354 -26.54 -7.73 -22.38
C PRO A 354 -25.22 -7.20 -21.82
N ASN A 355 -24.45 -8.08 -21.20
CA ASN A 355 -23.15 -7.76 -20.65
C ASN A 355 -22.20 -8.95 -20.78
N TYR A 356 -20.92 -8.73 -20.43
CA TYR A 356 -19.87 -9.75 -20.47
C TYR A 356 -20.27 -11.08 -19.82
N LEU A 357 -20.99 -11.06 -18.69
CA LEU A 357 -21.39 -12.30 -18.02
C LEU A 357 -22.45 -13.07 -18.79
N THR A 358 -23.44 -12.38 -19.35
CA THR A 358 -24.54 -13.02 -20.10
C THR A 358 -24.09 -13.47 -21.49
N GLU A 359 -23.35 -12.62 -22.20
CA GLU A 359 -22.98 -12.86 -23.60
C GLU A 359 -21.74 -13.75 -23.76
N LYS A 360 -20.74 -13.59 -22.90
CA LYS A 360 -19.43 -14.27 -23.05
C LYS A 360 -19.21 -15.37 -22.02
N ARG A 361 -19.85 -15.29 -20.85
CA ARG A 361 -19.73 -16.29 -19.78
C ARG A 361 -20.94 -17.20 -19.66
N SER A 362 -21.96 -17.02 -20.50
CA SER A 362 -23.19 -17.84 -20.52
C SER A 362 -23.89 -17.93 -19.16
N ILE A 363 -23.78 -16.87 -18.36
CA ILE A 363 -24.52 -16.74 -17.09
C ILE A 363 -25.89 -16.16 -17.44
N SER A 364 -26.94 -16.93 -17.15
CA SER A 364 -28.33 -16.54 -17.35
C SER A 364 -28.70 -15.29 -16.55
N PRO A 365 -29.53 -14.38 -17.09
CA PRO A 365 -30.07 -13.26 -16.34
C PRO A 365 -30.76 -13.67 -15.05
N GLU A 366 -31.48 -14.80 -15.05
CA GLU A 366 -32.16 -15.36 -13.89
C GLU A 366 -31.17 -15.66 -12.76
N THR A 367 -30.01 -16.25 -13.09
CA THR A 367 -28.95 -16.48 -12.10
C THR A 367 -28.31 -15.18 -11.67
N LEU A 368 -27.95 -14.30 -12.61
CA LEU A 368 -27.19 -13.08 -12.32
C LEU A 368 -27.94 -12.11 -11.39
N PHE A 369 -29.27 -12.05 -11.53
CA PHE A 369 -30.14 -11.16 -10.75
C PHE A 369 -30.92 -11.88 -9.66
N ALA A 370 -30.57 -13.13 -9.35
CA ALA A 370 -31.12 -13.86 -8.21
C ALA A 370 -30.87 -13.10 -6.89
N PRO A 371 -31.75 -13.25 -5.87
CA PRO A 371 -31.59 -12.59 -4.58
C PRO A 371 -30.20 -12.78 -3.94
N GLU A 372 -29.53 -13.89 -4.18
CA GLU A 372 -28.18 -14.21 -3.70
C GLU A 372 -27.12 -13.25 -4.25
N PHE A 373 -27.29 -12.76 -5.48
CA PHE A 373 -26.29 -11.92 -6.15
C PHE A 373 -26.75 -10.47 -6.36
N LYS A 374 -27.98 -10.14 -5.94
CA LYS A 374 -28.52 -8.78 -6.03
C LYS A 374 -27.56 -7.78 -5.38
N ASN A 375 -27.15 -6.78 -6.17
CA ASN A 375 -26.19 -5.73 -5.79
C ASN A 375 -24.76 -6.23 -5.47
N GLN A 376 -24.45 -7.50 -5.74
CA GLN A 376 -23.10 -8.07 -5.61
C GLN A 376 -22.33 -8.10 -6.93
N VAL A 377 -22.95 -7.62 -8.01
CA VAL A 377 -22.32 -7.39 -9.31
C VAL A 377 -22.68 -5.98 -9.76
N LEU A 378 -21.66 -5.20 -10.10
CA LEU A 378 -21.78 -3.78 -10.48
C LEU A 378 -21.30 -3.57 -11.92
N ALA A 379 -21.68 -2.45 -12.51
CA ALA A 379 -21.05 -1.93 -13.70
C ALA A 379 -20.00 -0.87 -13.31
N SER A 380 -18.86 -0.88 -13.99
CA SER A 380 -17.78 0.10 -13.86
C SER A 380 -17.56 0.77 -15.20
N LYS A 381 -17.57 2.10 -15.25
CA LYS A 381 -17.37 2.89 -16.47
C LYS A 381 -16.16 3.79 -16.32
N LYS A 382 -15.10 3.51 -17.06
CA LYS A 382 -13.87 4.30 -17.06
C LYS A 382 -13.29 4.39 -18.47
N GLU A 383 -12.90 5.60 -18.88
CA GLU A 383 -12.23 5.86 -20.17
C GLU A 383 -12.99 5.29 -21.39
N GLY A 384 -14.32 5.35 -21.36
CA GLY A 384 -15.17 4.84 -22.45
C GLY A 384 -15.43 3.33 -22.41
N HIS A 385 -14.78 2.58 -21.53
CA HIS A 385 -15.01 1.15 -21.34
C HIS A 385 -16.05 0.89 -20.23
N THR A 386 -16.97 -0.04 -20.48
CA THR A 386 -17.90 -0.56 -19.47
C THR A 386 -17.49 -1.98 -19.10
N ASN A 387 -17.11 -2.18 -17.85
CA ASN A 387 -16.68 -3.47 -17.31
C ASN A 387 -17.68 -3.96 -16.26
N VAL A 388 -17.71 -5.27 -16.04
CA VAL A 388 -18.38 -5.86 -14.88
C VAL A 388 -17.42 -5.76 -13.69
N ALA A 389 -17.93 -5.37 -12.52
CA ALA A 389 -17.14 -5.21 -11.31
C ALA A 389 -17.75 -6.01 -10.16
N PHE A 390 -16.92 -6.82 -9.51
CA PHE A 390 -17.28 -7.57 -8.32
C PHE A 390 -16.71 -6.87 -7.09
N PRO A 391 -17.52 -6.15 -6.29
CA PRO A 391 -17.03 -5.39 -5.16
C PRO A 391 -16.43 -6.31 -4.08
N LEU A 392 -15.21 -6.01 -3.65
CA LEU A 392 -14.57 -6.65 -2.51
C LEU A 392 -14.85 -5.79 -1.27
N THR A 393 -15.54 -6.37 -0.30
CA THR A 393 -16.03 -5.65 0.88
C THR A 393 -15.32 -6.05 2.17
N SER A 394 -15.08 -5.06 3.03
CA SER A 394 -14.54 -5.24 4.37
C SER A 394 -15.53 -5.97 5.29
N LYS A 395 -15.09 -6.31 6.51
CA LYS A 395 -15.96 -6.80 7.60
C LYS A 395 -17.16 -5.87 7.86
N LYS A 396 -17.00 -4.57 7.66
CA LYS A 396 -18.03 -3.55 7.90
C LYS A 396 -19.01 -3.42 6.73
N GLY A 397 -18.68 -4.00 5.56
CA GLY A 397 -19.46 -3.92 4.34
C GLY A 397 -19.10 -2.74 3.44
N ASN A 398 -17.93 -2.11 3.64
CA ASN A 398 -17.46 -1.04 2.75
C ASN A 398 -16.61 -1.64 1.61
N ILE A 399 -16.73 -1.11 0.40
CA ILE A 399 -15.91 -1.53 -0.75
C ILE A 399 -14.49 -1.00 -0.59
N LEU A 400 -13.50 -1.90 -0.52
CA LEU A 400 -12.07 -1.53 -0.47
C LEU A 400 -11.35 -1.71 -1.81
N SER A 401 -11.85 -2.63 -2.63
CA SER A 401 -11.36 -2.94 -3.97
C SER A 401 -12.48 -3.62 -4.77
N MET A 402 -12.22 -4.02 -6.01
CA MET A 402 -13.15 -4.79 -6.83
C MET A 402 -12.38 -5.61 -7.87
N ASP A 403 -12.90 -6.77 -8.25
CA ASP A 403 -12.42 -7.52 -9.42
C ASP A 403 -13.16 -7.01 -10.66
N MET A 404 -12.47 -6.33 -11.57
CA MET A 404 -13.06 -5.83 -12.82
C MET A 404 -12.78 -6.80 -13.96
N ARG A 405 -13.83 -7.14 -14.71
CA ARG A 405 -13.82 -8.15 -15.77
C ARG A 405 -14.49 -7.65 -17.03
N ASN A 406 -13.89 -8.02 -18.16
CA ASN A 406 -14.46 -7.94 -19.49
C ASN A 406 -13.81 -9.01 -20.39
N GLU A 407 -14.19 -9.04 -21.66
CA GLU A 407 -13.51 -9.85 -22.68
C GLU A 407 -12.00 -9.50 -22.70
N ASP A 408 -11.16 -10.51 -22.47
CA ASP A 408 -9.70 -10.41 -22.35
C ASP A 408 -9.19 -9.35 -21.36
N PHE A 409 -10.03 -8.93 -20.41
CA PHE A 409 -9.70 -7.89 -19.43
C PHE A 409 -9.92 -8.39 -18.00
N LYS A 410 -8.88 -8.25 -17.20
CA LYS A 410 -8.91 -8.43 -15.75
C LYS A 410 -8.08 -7.34 -15.11
N ASN A 411 -8.68 -6.58 -14.21
CA ASN A 411 -7.95 -5.55 -13.46
C ASN A 411 -8.50 -5.34 -12.05
N PHE A 412 -7.67 -4.78 -11.18
CA PHE A 412 -8.06 -4.30 -9.85
C PHE A 412 -7.75 -2.81 -9.75
N PRO A 413 -8.55 -2.04 -8.99
CA PRO A 413 -8.15 -0.68 -8.62
C PRO A 413 -6.80 -0.68 -7.90
N PRO A 414 -5.93 0.33 -8.11
CA PRO A 414 -4.68 0.46 -7.38
C PRO A 414 -4.90 0.49 -5.86
N GLY A 415 -4.01 -0.12 -5.09
CA GLY A 415 -4.11 -0.21 -3.63
C GLY A 415 -4.32 -1.63 -3.12
N CYS A 416 -4.18 -1.80 -1.80
CA CYS A 416 -4.32 -3.11 -1.17
C CYS A 416 -5.80 -3.55 -1.08
N LYS A 417 -6.06 -4.85 -1.31
CA LYS A 417 -7.39 -5.45 -1.05
C LYS A 417 -7.71 -5.51 0.46
N GLY A 418 -6.68 -5.45 1.31
CA GLY A 418 -6.82 -5.60 2.75
C GLY A 418 -7.41 -6.97 3.11
N GLU A 419 -8.38 -6.96 4.03
CA GLU A 419 -9.23 -8.09 4.37
C GLU A 419 -10.46 -8.28 3.45
N ALA A 420 -10.62 -7.42 2.44
CA ALA A 420 -11.85 -7.37 1.67
C ALA A 420 -12.01 -8.58 0.75
N ILE A 421 -13.21 -9.15 0.73
CA ILE A 421 -13.58 -10.32 -0.07
C ILE A 421 -14.90 -10.07 -0.78
N TRP A 422 -15.11 -10.75 -1.90
CA TRP A 422 -16.42 -10.79 -2.53
C TRP A 422 -17.28 -11.83 -1.80
N LYS A 423 -18.56 -11.51 -1.60
CA LYS A 423 -19.52 -12.42 -0.97
C LYS A 423 -20.89 -12.27 -1.64
N SER A 424 -21.60 -13.38 -1.79
CA SER A 424 -23.03 -13.33 -2.05
C SER A 424 -23.78 -12.81 -0.82
N ASN A 425 -25.04 -12.43 -1.02
CA ASN A 425 -25.97 -12.09 0.06
C ASN A 425 -26.16 -13.30 1.00
N GLU A 426 -26.35 -13.03 2.28
CA GLU A 426 -26.56 -14.07 3.31
C GLU A 426 -28.01 -14.51 3.31
N HIS A 427 -28.27 -15.81 3.36
CA HIS A 427 -29.64 -16.29 3.50
C HIS A 427 -30.19 -15.94 4.87
N ALA A 428 -31.42 -15.42 4.87
CA ALA A 428 -32.10 -15.04 6.08
C ALA A 428 -33.60 -15.35 6.02
N LYS A 429 -34.18 -15.41 7.22
CA LYS A 429 -35.60 -15.54 7.46
C LYS A 429 -36.09 -14.35 8.29
N LEU A 430 -37.21 -13.75 7.91
CA LEU A 430 -37.83 -12.70 8.72
C LEU A 430 -38.35 -13.28 10.05
N LYS A 431 -38.09 -12.56 11.14
CA LYS A 431 -38.62 -12.86 12.48
C LYS A 431 -39.92 -12.12 12.78
N THR A 432 -40.20 -11.06 12.04
CA THR A 432 -41.37 -10.19 12.20
C THR A 432 -41.92 -9.83 10.83
N ASP A 433 -43.20 -9.48 10.78
CA ASP A 433 -43.82 -8.98 9.56
C ASP A 433 -43.18 -7.67 9.11
N LYS A 434 -43.05 -7.46 7.80
CA LYS A 434 -42.54 -6.23 7.20
C LYS A 434 -43.46 -5.75 6.09
N GLU A 435 -43.87 -4.50 6.19
CA GLU A 435 -44.65 -3.83 5.15
C GLU A 435 -43.70 -3.12 4.17
N ILE A 436 -43.97 -3.26 2.88
CA ILE A 436 -43.28 -2.58 1.80
C ILE A 436 -44.32 -1.79 1.01
N LEU A 437 -43.97 -0.56 0.63
CA LEU A 437 -44.76 0.23 -0.31
C LEU A 437 -44.15 0.07 -1.71
N LEU A 438 -44.91 -0.49 -2.65
CA LEU A 438 -44.53 -0.63 -4.07
C LEU A 438 -45.69 -0.12 -4.92
N ASP A 439 -45.44 0.90 -5.75
CA ASP A 439 -46.45 1.51 -6.63
C ASP A 439 -47.76 1.89 -5.90
N ASP A 440 -47.62 2.49 -4.71
CA ASP A 440 -48.70 2.87 -3.78
C ASP A 440 -49.53 1.69 -3.20
N GLU A 441 -49.14 0.44 -3.48
CA GLU A 441 -49.68 -0.75 -2.85
C GLU A 441 -48.83 -1.20 -1.65
N LYS A 442 -49.51 -1.55 -0.55
CA LYS A 442 -48.87 -2.14 0.63
C LYS A 442 -48.75 -3.65 0.45
N ILE A 443 -47.51 -4.13 0.40
CA ILE A 443 -47.18 -5.55 0.36
C ILE A 443 -46.69 -5.98 1.74
N LEU A 444 -47.33 -7.01 2.32
CA LEU A 444 -46.92 -7.58 3.60
C LEU A 444 -46.01 -8.79 3.38
N LEU A 445 -44.78 -8.70 3.85
CA LEU A 445 -43.89 -9.85 4.02
C LEU A 445 -44.09 -10.44 5.40
N ASN A 446 -44.71 -11.62 5.46
CA ASN A 446 -45.01 -12.27 6.73
C ASN A 446 -43.75 -12.77 7.45
N GLN A 447 -43.83 -12.88 8.77
CA GLN A 447 -42.87 -13.60 9.58
C GLN A 447 -42.60 -14.97 8.97
N GLY A 448 -41.32 -15.28 8.84
CA GLY A 448 -40.85 -16.51 8.28
C GLY A 448 -40.63 -16.52 6.76
N THR A 449 -40.92 -15.40 6.09
CA THR A 449 -40.50 -15.19 4.70
C THR A 449 -38.99 -15.39 4.58
N LYS A 450 -38.60 -16.22 3.61
CA LYS A 450 -37.20 -16.50 3.29
C LYS A 450 -36.71 -15.53 2.23
N GLY A 451 -35.43 -15.19 2.32
CA GLY A 451 -34.78 -14.31 1.38
C GLY A 451 -33.29 -14.24 1.65
N THR A 452 -32.68 -13.16 1.21
CA THR A 452 -31.27 -12.88 1.42
C THR A 452 -31.07 -11.48 1.96
N VAL A 453 -29.92 -11.22 2.60
CA VAL A 453 -29.61 -9.93 3.20
C VAL A 453 -28.30 -9.43 2.64
N SER A 454 -28.34 -8.17 2.20
CA SER A 454 -27.16 -7.40 1.83
C SER A 454 -26.91 -6.31 2.87
N LYS A 455 -25.63 -5.96 3.06
CA LYS A 455 -25.23 -4.83 3.91
C LYS A 455 -24.47 -3.80 3.09
N SER A 456 -24.96 -2.56 3.09
CA SER A 456 -24.28 -1.44 2.43
C SER A 456 -24.38 -0.20 3.29
N ASN A 457 -23.25 0.51 3.48
CA ASN A 457 -23.18 1.73 4.30
C ASN A 457 -23.72 1.57 5.73
N GLY A 458 -23.65 0.37 6.29
CA GLY A 458 -24.18 0.05 7.62
C GLY A 458 -25.69 -0.18 7.67
N ARG A 459 -26.41 -0.08 6.55
CA ARG A 459 -27.83 -0.45 6.43
C ARG A 459 -27.95 -1.88 5.95
N LEU A 460 -28.91 -2.62 6.50
CA LEU A 460 -29.28 -3.95 6.04
C LEU A 460 -30.51 -3.84 5.14
N THR A 461 -30.49 -4.60 4.05
CA THR A 461 -31.61 -4.70 3.13
C THR A 461 -31.89 -6.18 2.91
N PHE A 462 -33.15 -6.56 3.15
CA PHE A 462 -33.68 -7.90 2.90
C PHE A 462 -34.22 -7.94 1.47
N HIS A 463 -33.81 -8.95 0.72
CA HIS A 463 -34.23 -9.22 -0.66
C HIS A 463 -35.01 -10.53 -0.69
N SER A 464 -36.15 -10.52 -1.35
CA SER A 464 -36.97 -11.73 -1.56
C SER A 464 -37.67 -11.64 -2.91
N THR A 465 -38.25 -12.74 -3.37
CA THR A 465 -38.99 -12.80 -4.62
C THR A 465 -40.46 -13.07 -4.29
N HIS A 466 -41.33 -12.15 -4.70
CA HIS A 466 -42.78 -12.27 -4.60
C HIS A 466 -43.34 -12.87 -5.90
N PRO A 467 -44.27 -13.83 -5.85
CA PRO A 467 -44.83 -14.49 -7.03
C PRO A 467 -45.33 -13.51 -8.10
N ASP A 468 -46.11 -12.50 -7.69
CA ASP A 468 -46.77 -11.58 -8.65
C ASP A 468 -46.02 -10.26 -8.88
N LYS A 469 -45.08 -9.92 -7.99
CA LYS A 469 -44.43 -8.59 -7.96
C LYS A 469 -42.93 -8.67 -8.25
N GLY A 470 -42.40 -9.88 -8.45
CA GLY A 470 -40.99 -10.11 -8.71
C GLY A 470 -40.11 -9.81 -7.48
N ASN A 471 -38.91 -9.29 -7.73
CA ASN A 471 -37.92 -9.07 -6.68
C ASN A 471 -38.27 -7.85 -5.81
N LEU A 472 -38.40 -8.08 -4.51
CA LEU A 472 -38.69 -7.06 -3.49
C LEU A 472 -37.47 -6.79 -2.62
N ALA A 473 -37.34 -5.55 -2.14
CA ALA A 473 -36.30 -5.14 -1.22
C ALA A 473 -36.85 -4.26 -0.09
N VAL A 474 -36.46 -4.52 1.15
CA VAL A 474 -36.89 -3.74 2.32
C VAL A 474 -35.76 -3.50 3.30
N GLY A 475 -35.69 -2.30 3.85
CA GLY A 475 -34.76 -1.97 4.94
C GLY A 475 -35.13 -2.70 6.23
N ILE A 476 -34.16 -3.32 6.88
CA ILE A 476 -34.36 -4.12 8.09
C ILE A 476 -33.29 -3.82 9.14
N GLU A 477 -33.58 -4.16 10.39
CA GLU A 477 -32.59 -4.23 11.47
C GLU A 477 -32.13 -5.67 11.71
N LYS A 478 -30.96 -5.84 12.33
CA LYS A 478 -30.42 -7.19 12.61
C LYS A 478 -31.37 -8.05 13.48
N ALA A 479 -32.16 -7.41 14.34
CA ALA A 479 -33.13 -8.09 15.19
C ALA A 479 -34.31 -8.68 14.40
N ASP A 480 -34.59 -8.17 13.21
CA ASP A 480 -35.71 -8.59 12.36
C ASP A 480 -35.44 -9.90 11.60
N ILE A 481 -34.21 -10.42 11.66
CA ILE A 481 -33.81 -11.58 10.87
C ILE A 481 -33.14 -12.67 11.69
N GLU A 482 -33.25 -13.88 11.15
CA GLU A 482 -32.45 -15.05 11.50
C GLU A 482 -31.57 -15.41 10.30
N ILE A 483 -30.25 -15.48 10.47
CA ILE A 483 -29.35 -15.96 9.43
C ILE A 483 -29.45 -17.49 9.36
N THR A 484 -29.75 -18.01 8.17
CA THR A 484 -30.02 -19.45 7.96
C THR A 484 -28.95 -20.14 7.13
N THR A 485 -27.86 -19.45 6.77
CA THR A 485 -26.74 -20.02 6.00
C THR A 485 -26.24 -21.31 6.63
N ASN A 486 -26.36 -22.41 5.90
CA ASN A 486 -25.93 -23.74 6.33
C ASN A 486 -24.89 -24.37 5.40
N ARG A 487 -24.48 -23.63 4.35
CA ARG A 487 -23.35 -24.01 3.50
C ARG A 487 -22.59 -22.78 3.04
N ILE A 488 -21.26 -22.85 3.08
CA ILE A 488 -20.37 -21.78 2.61
C ILE A 488 -19.45 -22.36 1.54
N MET A 489 -19.53 -21.79 0.34
CA MET A 489 -18.73 -22.15 -0.82
C MET A 489 -17.63 -21.12 -1.03
N ILE A 490 -16.37 -21.56 -1.01
CA ILE A 490 -15.19 -20.71 -1.24
C ILE A 490 -14.65 -21.03 -2.63
N SER A 491 -14.49 -20.00 -3.45
CA SER A 491 -14.01 -20.12 -4.84
C SER A 491 -12.90 -19.11 -5.16
N GLU A 492 -12.17 -19.34 -6.25
CA GLU A 492 -11.09 -18.44 -6.67
C GLU A 492 -11.63 -17.09 -7.14
N SER A 493 -12.70 -17.08 -7.95
CA SER A 493 -13.30 -15.86 -8.46
C SER A 493 -14.82 -15.79 -8.24
N PRO A 494 -15.40 -14.57 -8.20
CA PRO A 494 -16.84 -14.38 -8.14
C PRO A 494 -17.58 -15.04 -9.32
N ILE A 495 -16.94 -15.11 -10.49
CA ILE A 495 -17.52 -15.76 -11.67
C ILE A 495 -17.69 -17.26 -11.43
N ASP A 496 -16.74 -17.92 -10.76
CA ASP A 496 -16.84 -19.35 -10.44
C ASP A 496 -17.98 -19.63 -9.46
N SER A 497 -18.16 -18.73 -8.48
CA SER A 497 -19.30 -18.78 -7.55
C SER A 497 -20.65 -18.72 -8.28
N ILE A 498 -20.82 -17.74 -9.18
CA ILE A 498 -22.08 -17.54 -9.91
C ILE A 498 -22.29 -18.69 -10.91
N SER A 499 -21.23 -19.14 -11.59
CA SER A 499 -21.29 -20.28 -12.51
C SER A 499 -21.68 -21.57 -11.77
N TYR A 500 -21.13 -21.80 -10.58
CA TYR A 500 -21.48 -22.94 -9.76
C TYR A 500 -22.94 -22.88 -9.26
N HIS A 501 -23.45 -21.68 -8.95
CA HIS A 501 -24.87 -21.52 -8.63
C HIS A 501 -25.76 -21.95 -9.81
N GLN A 502 -25.43 -21.54 -11.03
CA GLN A 502 -26.19 -21.91 -12.22
C GLN A 502 -26.12 -23.41 -12.52
N LEU A 503 -24.93 -23.99 -12.47
CA LEU A 503 -24.68 -25.38 -12.86
C LEU A 503 -25.04 -26.39 -11.75
N SER A 504 -25.09 -25.94 -10.51
CA SER A 504 -25.36 -26.76 -9.32
C SER A 504 -26.21 -25.96 -8.32
N PRO A 505 -27.47 -25.67 -8.70
CA PRO A 505 -28.37 -24.86 -7.88
C PRO A 505 -28.57 -25.51 -6.50
N PRO A 506 -28.76 -24.71 -5.44
CA PRO A 506 -29.02 -25.23 -4.10
C PRO A 506 -30.23 -26.17 -4.08
N VAL A 507 -30.10 -27.32 -3.42
CA VAL A 507 -31.25 -28.22 -3.21
C VAL A 507 -32.17 -27.69 -2.12
N SER A 508 -33.39 -28.24 -2.02
CA SER A 508 -34.33 -27.83 -0.98
C SER A 508 -33.72 -27.95 0.43
N GLY A 509 -33.76 -26.87 1.20
CA GLY A 509 -33.16 -26.78 2.54
C GLY A 509 -31.68 -26.40 2.56
N GLU A 510 -31.04 -26.23 1.41
CA GLU A 510 -29.68 -25.70 1.30
C GLU A 510 -29.70 -24.17 1.18
N TYR A 511 -29.02 -23.49 2.11
CA TYR A 511 -28.87 -22.04 2.16
C TYR A 511 -27.39 -21.72 2.01
N ARG A 512 -26.97 -21.55 0.74
CA ARG A 512 -25.56 -21.47 0.37
C ARG A 512 -25.10 -20.02 0.24
N GLN A 513 -24.07 -19.64 0.99
CA GLN A 513 -23.35 -18.39 0.79
C GLN A 513 -22.08 -18.65 -0.03
N TYR A 514 -21.78 -17.76 -0.97
CA TYR A 514 -20.60 -17.82 -1.82
C TYR A 514 -19.58 -16.78 -1.39
N ILE A 515 -18.30 -17.15 -1.41
CA ILE A 515 -17.18 -16.29 -1.01
C ILE A 515 -16.05 -16.44 -2.05
N SER A 516 -15.42 -15.32 -2.38
CA SER A 516 -14.23 -15.31 -3.22
C SER A 516 -13.22 -14.25 -2.78
N ALA A 517 -11.93 -14.62 -2.84
CA ALA A 517 -10.82 -13.68 -2.64
C ALA A 517 -10.45 -12.89 -3.92
N ALA A 518 -11.09 -13.21 -5.05
CA ALA A 518 -10.77 -12.72 -6.39
C ALA A 518 -9.30 -12.94 -6.75
N GLY A 519 -8.92 -14.22 -6.88
CA GLY A 519 -7.56 -14.70 -7.11
C GLY A 519 -6.83 -15.09 -5.82
N ASN A 520 -5.51 -14.94 -5.81
CA ASN A 520 -4.68 -15.30 -4.65
C ASN A 520 -5.03 -14.44 -3.42
N PRO A 521 -5.31 -15.06 -2.26
CA PRO A 521 -5.77 -14.37 -1.07
C PRO A 521 -4.59 -13.76 -0.32
N SER A 522 -4.80 -12.58 0.25
CA SER A 522 -3.90 -12.02 1.27
C SER A 522 -4.08 -12.76 2.60
N PHE A 523 -3.08 -12.66 3.49
CA PHE A 523 -3.21 -13.17 4.86
C PHE A 523 -4.47 -12.62 5.57
N GLN A 524 -4.78 -11.34 5.38
CA GLN A 524 -5.94 -10.68 5.97
C GLN A 524 -7.27 -11.21 5.42
N GLN A 525 -7.32 -11.57 4.13
CA GLN A 525 -8.48 -12.23 3.54
C GLN A 525 -8.67 -13.65 4.11
N ILE A 526 -7.58 -14.39 4.32
CA ILE A 526 -7.62 -15.73 4.96
C ILE A 526 -8.17 -15.61 6.39
N GLU A 527 -7.69 -14.66 7.19
CA GLU A 527 -8.23 -14.41 8.53
C GLU A 527 -9.73 -14.07 8.49
N GLN A 528 -10.14 -13.23 7.53
CA GLN A 528 -11.53 -12.85 7.40
C GLN A 528 -12.43 -14.02 6.99
N ILE A 529 -11.97 -14.88 6.07
CA ILE A 529 -12.65 -16.13 5.74
C ILE A 529 -12.75 -17.01 6.99
N GLY A 530 -11.67 -17.14 7.77
CA GLY A 530 -11.67 -17.85 9.04
C GLY A 530 -12.70 -17.32 10.05
N HIS A 531 -12.87 -16.00 10.15
CA HIS A 531 -13.90 -15.40 11.00
C HIS A 531 -15.32 -15.72 10.51
N ILE A 532 -15.57 -15.71 9.20
CA ILE A 532 -16.87 -16.10 8.63
C ILE A 532 -17.14 -17.57 8.94
N VAL A 533 -16.12 -18.42 8.81
CA VAL A 533 -16.19 -19.84 9.13
C VAL A 533 -16.59 -20.05 10.59
N GLN A 534 -15.91 -19.38 11.50
CA GLN A 534 -16.18 -19.46 12.94
C GLN A 534 -17.55 -18.89 13.33
N ALA A 535 -18.01 -17.84 12.66
CA ALA A 535 -19.33 -17.24 12.89
C ALA A 535 -20.48 -18.14 12.41
N ASN A 536 -20.20 -19.13 11.55
CA ASN A 536 -21.18 -20.07 11.02
C ASN A 536 -20.82 -21.52 11.37
N PRO A 537 -20.75 -21.89 12.67
CA PRO A 537 -20.27 -23.20 13.10
C PRO A 537 -21.14 -24.37 12.62
N GLN A 538 -22.39 -24.09 12.26
CA GLN A 538 -23.35 -25.08 11.78
C GLN A 538 -23.26 -25.32 10.26
N ALA A 539 -22.55 -24.46 9.51
CA ALA A 539 -22.48 -24.54 8.07
C ALA A 539 -21.50 -25.63 7.60
N GLN A 540 -21.80 -26.26 6.46
CA GLN A 540 -20.83 -27.08 5.73
C GLN A 540 -19.92 -26.16 4.90
N PHE A 541 -18.62 -26.42 4.94
CA PHE A 541 -17.62 -25.65 4.18
C PHE A 541 -17.19 -26.44 2.95
N VAL A 542 -17.33 -25.81 1.78
CA VAL A 542 -16.96 -26.37 0.48
C VAL A 542 -15.90 -25.49 -0.15
N ILE A 543 -14.83 -26.12 -0.61
CA ILE A 543 -13.73 -25.46 -1.30
C ILE A 543 -13.83 -25.86 -2.78
N GLY A 544 -14.20 -24.93 -3.65
CA GLY A 544 -14.26 -25.10 -5.09
C GLY A 544 -13.22 -24.25 -5.79
N MET A 545 -11.98 -24.70 -5.74
CA MET A 545 -10.84 -24.07 -6.41
C MET A 545 -10.59 -24.70 -7.78
N ASP A 546 -9.85 -23.99 -8.62
CA ASP A 546 -9.37 -24.54 -9.88
C ASP A 546 -8.55 -25.81 -9.67
N GLY A 547 -8.72 -26.79 -10.58
CA GLY A 547 -7.98 -28.05 -10.58
C GLY A 547 -6.51 -27.94 -11.02
N ASN A 548 -5.85 -26.82 -10.69
CA ASN A 548 -4.46 -26.55 -11.03
C ASN A 548 -3.59 -26.45 -9.75
N MET A 549 -2.26 -26.34 -9.93
CA MET A 549 -1.33 -26.31 -8.79
C MET A 549 -1.56 -25.12 -7.85
N ALA A 550 -1.95 -23.96 -8.36
CA ALA A 550 -2.24 -22.77 -7.56
C ALA A 550 -3.53 -22.94 -6.75
N GLY A 551 -4.60 -23.45 -7.38
CA GLY A 551 -5.88 -23.77 -6.73
C GLY A 551 -5.72 -24.85 -5.65
N ASN A 552 -4.94 -25.90 -5.90
CA ASN A 552 -4.63 -26.92 -4.89
C ASN A 552 -3.89 -26.34 -3.69
N ARG A 553 -2.88 -25.48 -3.91
CA ARG A 553 -2.16 -24.80 -2.83
C ARG A 553 -3.10 -23.92 -1.99
N PHE A 554 -4.01 -23.22 -2.63
CA PHE A 554 -5.03 -22.44 -1.93
C PHE A 554 -5.94 -23.34 -1.08
N ALA A 555 -6.44 -24.44 -1.67
CA ALA A 555 -7.31 -25.36 -0.96
C ALA A 555 -6.63 -25.92 0.30
N ILE A 556 -5.34 -26.28 0.22
CA ILE A 556 -4.54 -26.71 1.38
C ILE A 556 -4.47 -25.62 2.46
N ASN A 557 -4.23 -24.36 2.08
CA ASN A 557 -4.21 -23.25 3.04
C ASN A 557 -5.58 -23.05 3.72
N MET A 558 -6.69 -23.26 3.00
CA MET A 558 -8.04 -23.18 3.57
C MET A 558 -8.34 -24.34 4.52
N LEU A 559 -7.82 -25.55 4.25
CA LEU A 559 -7.97 -26.71 5.15
C LEU A 559 -7.30 -26.48 6.51
N ALA A 560 -6.29 -25.61 6.59
CA ALA A 560 -5.65 -25.23 7.84
C ALA A 560 -6.54 -24.32 8.72
N LEU A 561 -7.66 -23.79 8.20
CA LEU A 561 -8.59 -22.99 8.99
C LEU A 561 -9.28 -23.87 10.04
N LYS A 562 -9.22 -23.45 11.31
CA LYS A 562 -9.91 -24.14 12.41
C LYS A 562 -11.42 -23.99 12.26
N HIS A 563 -12.08 -25.06 11.82
CA HIS A 563 -13.54 -25.13 11.84
C HIS A 563 -14.04 -25.56 13.24
N PRO A 564 -15.04 -24.89 13.85
CA PRO A 564 -15.54 -25.24 15.19
C PRO A 564 -16.00 -26.70 15.36
N ARG A 565 -16.47 -27.34 14.28
CA ARG A 565 -16.83 -28.78 14.24
C ARG A 565 -15.68 -29.73 13.87
N ALA A 566 -14.48 -29.26 13.54
CA ALA A 566 -13.36 -30.15 13.14
C ALA A 566 -12.92 -31.13 14.25
N GLY A 567 -13.30 -30.88 15.51
CA GLY A 567 -13.10 -31.81 16.64
C GLY A 567 -14.18 -32.88 16.80
N GLN A 568 -15.25 -32.85 16.00
CA GLN A 568 -16.32 -33.86 16.01
C GLN A 568 -16.27 -34.67 14.71
N SER A 569 -15.44 -35.73 14.70
CA SER A 569 -15.53 -36.90 13.81
C SER A 569 -16.05 -36.65 12.38
N LEU A 570 -15.19 -36.22 11.47
CA LEU A 570 -15.37 -36.42 10.02
C LEU A 570 -14.59 -37.66 9.59
N ARG A 571 -15.10 -38.85 9.94
CA ARG A 571 -14.87 -40.09 9.19
C ARG A 571 -16.05 -40.31 8.25
N ASP A 572 -16.26 -39.38 7.33
CA ASP A 572 -17.12 -39.66 6.18
C ASP A 572 -16.21 -40.12 5.04
N THR A 573 -16.30 -41.42 4.79
CA THR A 573 -15.59 -42.14 3.75
C THR A 573 -16.07 -41.62 2.39
N PRO A 574 -15.20 -41.41 1.38
CA PRO A 574 -15.66 -41.04 0.05
C PRO A 574 -16.61 -42.12 -0.47
N ALA A 575 -17.82 -41.73 -0.86
CA ALA A 575 -18.72 -42.59 -1.60
C ALA A 575 -18.00 -43.03 -2.89
N ARG A 576 -17.84 -44.35 -3.04
CA ARG A 576 -17.35 -44.98 -4.27
C ARG A 576 -18.30 -44.66 -5.41
N GLY A 577 -17.72 -44.49 -6.60
CA GLY A 577 -18.41 -44.04 -7.80
C GLY A 577 -19.56 -44.92 -8.26
N ILE A 578 -20.37 -44.29 -9.11
CA ILE A 578 -21.11 -44.89 -10.23
C ILE A 578 -20.77 -44.05 -11.44
#